data_AF-A0A820PWN9-F1
#
_entry.id   AF-A0A820PWN9-F1
#
_cell.length_a   1.000
_cell.length_b   1.000
_cell.length_c   1.000
_cell.angle_alpha   90.00
_cell.angle_beta   90.00
_cell.angle_gamma   90.00
#
_symmetry.space_group_name_H-M   'P 1'
#
loop_
_entity.id
_entity.type
_entity.pdbx_description
1 polymer ?
#
loop_
_entity_poly.entity_id
_entity_poly.type
_entity_poly.pdbx_seq_one_letter_code
_entity_poly.pdbx_strand_id
1 'polypeptide(L)' 'MRNMRGDAMRGLAVFISDIRNCKSREAELRRINKELTNIRQRFRGTIEK' A
#
# COMPACT_ATOMS: atom_id res chain seq x y z
N MET A 1 23.65 16.79 5.43
CA MET A 1 22.86 15.55 5.55
C MET A 1 21.46 15.81 5.01
N ARG A 2 21.01 15.14 3.95
CA ARG A 2 19.65 15.31 3.40
C ARG A 2 18.63 14.79 4.44
N ASN A 3 17.70 15.64 4.85
CA ASN A 3 16.55 15.27 5.69
C ASN A 3 15.65 14.27 4.93
N MET A 4 15.78 12.97 5.19
CA MET A 4 14.88 11.90 4.68
C MET A 4 13.53 11.82 5.44
N ARG A 5 13.08 12.90 6.08
CA ARG A 5 11.97 12.84 7.05
C ARG A 5 10.57 13.14 6.51
N GLY A 6 10.36 13.26 5.20
CA GLY A 6 9.06 13.64 4.64
C GLY A 6 8.48 12.72 3.57
N ASP A 7 9.32 12.13 2.71
CA ASP A 7 8.85 11.60 1.42
C ASP A 7 9.00 10.09 1.24
N ALA A 8 9.69 9.41 2.16
CA ALA A 8 10.09 8.01 1.95
C ALA A 8 8.90 7.02 1.91
N MET A 9 7.75 7.38 2.48
CA MET A 9 6.64 6.44 2.69
C MET A 9 5.26 7.05 2.39
N ARG A 10 5.19 7.96 1.41
CA ARG A 10 3.91 8.55 0.98
C ARG A 10 2.86 7.49 0.64
N GLY A 11 3.25 6.40 -0.04
CA GLY A 11 2.35 5.30 -0.39
C GLY A 11 1.75 4.59 0.84
N LEU A 12 2.56 4.38 1.87
CA LEU A 12 2.10 3.78 3.13
C LEU A 12 1.14 4.71 3.87
N ALA A 13 1.44 6.02 3.94
CA ALA A 13 0.57 6.99 4.58
C ALA A 13 -0.80 7.08 3.89
N VAL A 14 -0.83 7.07 2.55
CA VAL A 14 -2.06 7.04 1.77
C VAL A 14 -2.84 5.75 2.01
N PHE A 15 -2.18 4.60 1.97
CA PHE A 15 -2.83 3.30 2.24
C PHE A 15 -3.49 3.27 3.62
N ILE A 16 -2.79 3.72 4.67
CA ILE A 16 -3.33 3.80 6.03
C ILE A 16 -4.54 4.74 6.09
N SER A 17 -4.47 5.91 5.44
CA SER A 17 -5.61 6.83 5.39
C SER A 17 -6.82 6.20 4.70
N ASP A 18 -6.62 5.49 3.59
CA ASP A 18 -7.69 4.86 2.83
C ASP A 18 -8.37 3.73 3.65
N ILE A 19 -7.61 2.99 4.44
CA ILE A 19 -8.14 1.99 5.38
C ILE A 19 -8.98 2.65 6.48
N ARG A 20 -8.47 3.73 7.10
CA ARG A 20 -9.23 4.48 8.14
C ARG A 20 -10.52 5.10 7.62
N ASN A 21 -10.56 5.45 6.34
CA ASN A 21 -11.73 6.06 5.69
C ASN A 21 -12.78 5.04 5.21
N CYS A 22 -12.53 3.73 5.34
CA CYS A 22 -13.50 2.70 4.95
C CYS A 22 -14.73 2.72 5.88
N LYS A 23 -15.93 2.78 5.28
CA LYS A 23 -17.20 2.83 6.02
C LYS A 23 -17.76 1.46 6.39
N SER A 24 -17.17 0.38 5.87
CA SER A 24 -17.59 -0.99 6.13
C SER A 24 -16.40 -1.94 6.07
N ARG A 25 -16.52 -3.06 6.78
CA ARG A 25 -15.52 -4.14 6.77
C ARG A 25 -15.28 -4.70 5.36
N GLU A 26 -16.31 -4.73 4.54
CA GLU A 26 -16.19 -5.17 3.15
C GLU A 26 -15.37 -4.19 2.30
N ALA A 27 -15.55 -2.88 2.48
CA ALA A 27 -14.75 -1.86 1.80
C ALA A 27 -13.27 -1.94 2.21
N GLU A 28 -13.01 -2.16 3.49
CA GLU A 28 -11.66 -2.37 4.03
C GLU A 28 -11.00 -3.60 3.41
N LEU A 29 -11.69 -4.75 3.41
CA LEU A 29 -11.21 -5.99 2.81
C LEU A 29 -10.91 -5.83 1.31
N ARG A 30 -11.79 -5.13 0.56
CA ARG A 30 -11.53 -4.82 -0.85
C ARG A 30 -10.26 -3.99 -1.02
N ARG A 31 -10.01 -3.00 -0.16
CA ARG A 31 -8.81 -2.16 -0.26
C ARG A 31 -7.54 -2.95 0.06
N ILE A 32 -7.57 -3.79 1.10
CA ILE A 32 -6.45 -4.66 1.48
C ILE A 32 -6.11 -5.63 0.35
N ASN A 33 -7.11 -6.33 -0.20
CA ASN A 33 -6.89 -7.31 -1.28
C ASN A 33 -6.32 -6.66 -2.55
N LYS A 34 -6.75 -5.44 -2.87
CA LYS A 34 -6.19 -4.66 -3.98
C LYS A 34 -4.70 -4.36 -3.76
N GLU A 35 -4.33 -3.87 -2.59
CA GLU A 35 -2.93 -3.54 -2.28
C GLU A 35 -2.05 -4.80 -2.25
N LEU A 36 -2.55 -5.90 -1.67
CA LEU A 36 -1.86 -7.20 -1.67
C LEU A 36 -1.61 -7.72 -3.09
N THR A 37 -2.57 -7.55 -4.00
CA THR A 37 -2.41 -7.93 -5.41
C THR A 37 -1.34 -7.08 -6.09
N ASN A 38 -1.36 -5.76 -5.87
CA ASN A 38 -0.34 -4.85 -6.41
C ASN A 38 1.07 -5.20 -5.92
N ILE A 39 1.21 -5.47 -4.62
CA ILE A 39 2.47 -5.93 -4.00
C ILE A 39 2.91 -7.22 -4.69
N ARG A 40 2.07 -8.26 -4.71
CA ARG A 40 2.41 -9.54 -5.35
C ARG A 40 2.84 -9.38 -6.80
N GLN A 41 2.15 -8.56 -7.60
CA GLN A 41 2.52 -8.32 -9.00
C GLN A 41 3.89 -7.65 -9.14
N ARG A 42 4.20 -6.65 -8.30
CA ARG A 42 5.49 -5.97 -8.33
C ARG A 42 6.65 -6.88 -7.93
N PHE A 43 6.44 -7.76 -6.95
CA PHE A 43 7.48 -8.69 -6.49
C PHE A 43 7.59 -9.96 -7.34
N ARG A 44 6.52 -10.40 -8.02
CA ARG A 44 6.57 -11.59 -8.88
C ARG A 44 7.53 -11.41 -10.07
N GLY A 45 7.60 -10.22 -10.66
CA GLY A 45 8.59 -9.89 -11.69
C GLY A 45 10.05 -9.81 -11.20
N THR A 46 10.29 -10.00 -9.89
CA THR A 46 11.63 -10.00 -9.27
C THR A 46 12.18 -11.41 -9.08
N ILE A 47 11.33 -12.46 -9.10
CA ILE A 47 11.75 -13.86 -8.85
C ILE A 47 12.12 -14.61 -10.15
N GLU A 48 11.71 -14.11 -11.32
CA GLU A 48 11.98 -14.74 -12.63
C GLU A 48 13.17 -14.13 -13.40
N LYS A 49 14.09 -13.42 -12.74
CA LYS A 49 15.33 -12.90 -13.36
C LYS A 49 16.58 -13.44 -12.69
#